data_AF-A0A2T2VL41-F1
#
_entry.id   AF-A0A2T2VL41-F1
#
_cell.length_a   1.000
_cell.length_b   1.000
_cell.length_c   1.000
_cell.angle_alpha   90.00
_cell.angle_beta   90.00
_cell.angle_gamma   90.00
#
_symmetry.space_group_name_H-M   'P 1'
#
loop_
_entity.id
_entity.type
_entity.pdbx_description
1 polymer ?
#
loop_
_entity_poly.entity_id
_entity_poly.type
_entity_poly.pdbx_seq_one_letter_code
_entity_poly.pdbx_strand_id
1 'polypeptide(L)' 'MNFDHVKIISQQVSIPYQQVEHTIQLLEAYATVPFIAHYRKADTGSLDEVQITQIQAYLKQLKEV' A
#
# COMPACT_ATOMS: atom_id res chain seq x y z
N MET A 1 2.59 7.56 10.14
CA MET A 1 3.18 6.33 9.57
C MET A 1 4.24 5.76 10.50
N ASN A 2 4.18 4.46 10.78
CA ASN A 2 5.28 3.75 11.45
C ASN A 2 6.17 3.11 10.37
N PHE A 3 7.46 3.48 10.33
CA PHE A 3 8.43 2.99 9.35
C PHE A 3 8.57 1.46 9.38
N ASP A 4 8.33 0.84 10.53
CA ASP A 4 8.41 -0.62 10.68
C ASP A 4 7.32 -1.34 9.88
N HIS A 5 6.11 -0.76 9.80
CA HIS A 5 4.99 -1.38 9.10
C HIS A 5 5.24 -1.45 7.60
N VAL A 6 5.79 -0.37 7.02
CA VAL A 6 6.09 -0.31 5.57
C VAL A 6 7.13 -1.37 5.20
N LYS A 7 8.17 -1.54 6.03
CA LYS A 7 9.21 -2.54 5.80
C LYS A 7 8.66 -3.97 5.90
N ILE A 8 7.83 -4.25 6.91
CA ILE A 8 7.19 -5.56 7.07
C ILE A 8 6.31 -5.87 5.86
N ILE A 9 5.42 -4.94 5.50
CA ILE A 9 4.48 -5.13 4.38
C ILE A 9 5.26 -5.36 3.08
N SER A 10 6.25 -4.52 2.78
CA SER A 10 7.11 -4.65 1.59
C SER A 10 7.72 -6.04 1.45
N GLN A 11 8.20 -6.62 2.56
CA GLN A 11 8.72 -7.98 2.57
C GLN A 11 7.64 -9.04 2.35
N GLN A 12 6.46 -8.88 2.96
CA GLN A 12 5.35 -9.84 2.86
C GLN A 12 4.73 -9.91 1.46
N VAL A 13 4.55 -8.76 0.80
CA VAL A 13 3.93 -8.69 -0.54
C VAL A 13 4.94 -8.70 -1.68
N SER A 14 6.24 -8.71 -1.37
CA SER A 14 7.32 -8.65 -2.36
C SER A 14 7.24 -7.43 -3.30
N ILE A 15 6.84 -6.27 -2.75
CA ILE A 15 6.73 -5.00 -3.48
C ILE A 15 7.79 -4.03 -2.94
N PRO A 16 8.46 -3.23 -3.80
CA PRO A 16 9.46 -2.27 -3.35
C PRO A 16 8.93 -1.33 -2.25
N TYR A 17 9.78 -1.08 -1.25
CA TYR A 17 9.44 -0.24 -0.10
C TYR A 17 8.75 1.08 -0.48
N GLN A 18 9.30 1.80 -1.46
CA GLN A 18 8.76 3.09 -1.91
C GLN A 18 7.34 2.98 -2.48
N GLN A 19 7.04 1.92 -3.23
CA GLN A 19 5.71 1.70 -3.78
C GLN A 19 4.70 1.39 -2.68
N VAL A 20 5.11 0.59 -1.68
CA VAL A 20 4.29 0.31 -0.50
C VAL A 20 4.05 1.58 0.32
N GLU A 21 5.10 2.38 0.55
CA GLU A 21 5.03 3.64 1.28
C GLU A 21 4.02 4.60 0.64
N HIS A 22 4.17 4.89 -0.66
CA HIS A 22 3.24 5.76 -1.38
C HIS A 22 1.81 5.21 -1.39
N THR A 23 1.64 3.90 -1.57
CA THR A 23 0.31 3.27 -1.53
C THR A 23 -0.34 3.44 -0.17
N ILE A 24 0.40 3.24 0.93
CA ILE A 24 -0.13 3.45 2.28
C ILE A 24 -0.46 4.93 2.51
N GLN A 25 0.35 5.87 2.03
CA GLN A 25 0.04 7.31 2.13
C GLN A 25 -1.30 7.64 1.46
N LEU A 26 -1.55 7.09 0.28
CA LEU A 26 -2.83 7.27 -0.43
C LEU A 26 -4.00 6.65 0.33
N LEU A 27 -3.84 5.43 0.85
CA LEU A 27 -4.86 4.75 1.66
C LEU A 27 -5.17 5.52 2.96
N GLU A 28 -4.16 6.08 3.62
CA GLU A 28 -4.33 6.94 4.81
C GLU A 28 -4.98 8.28 4.47
N ALA A 29 -4.81 8.78 3.24
CA ALA A 29 -5.53 9.92 2.69
C ALA A 29 -6.95 9.56 2.20
N TYR A 30 -7.51 8.43 2.64
CA TYR A 30 -8.85 7.94 2.30
C TYR A 30 -9.07 7.60 0.82
N ALA A 31 -8.01 7.43 0.03
CA ALA A 31 -8.14 6.91 -1.32
C ALA A 31 -8.58 5.43 -1.31
N THR A 32 -9.42 5.05 -2.27
CA THR A 32 -9.91 3.67 -2.41
C THR A 32 -9.01 2.86 -3.33
N VAL A 33 -9.02 1.53 -3.20
CA VAL A 33 -8.24 0.62 -4.04
C VAL A 33 -8.49 0.85 -5.55
N PRO A 34 -9.74 0.92 -6.05
CA PRO A 34 -9.99 1.16 -7.47
C PRO A 34 -9.49 2.53 -7.91
N PHE A 35 -9.62 3.55 -7.05
CA PHE A 35 -9.12 4.88 -7.36
C PHE A 35 -7.59 4.90 -7.51
N ILE A 36 -6.87 4.25 -6.61
CA ILE A 36 -5.41 4.19 -6.65
C ILE A 36 -4.95 3.44 -7.91
N ALA A 37 -5.53 2.27 -8.19
CA ALA A 37 -5.16 1.43 -9.34
C ALA A 37 -5.38 2.12 -10.69
N HIS A 38 -6.42 2.96 -10.81
CA HIS A 38 -6.74 3.64 -12.06
C HIS A 38 -6.09 5.02 -12.19
N TYR A 39 -6.03 5.81 -11.11
CA TYR A 39 -5.67 7.23 -11.18
C TYR A 39 -4.33 7.59 -10.53
N ARG A 40 -3.67 6.66 -9.81
CA ARG A 40 -2.42 6.92 -9.08
C ARG A 40 -1.28 5.99 -9.47
N LYS A 41 -1.30 5.48 -10.71
CA LYS A 41 -0.27 4.56 -11.24
C LYS A 41 1.15 5.12 -11.17
N ALA A 42 1.32 6.41 -11.45
CA ALA A 42 2.64 7.04 -11.36
C ALA A 42 3.19 7.05 -9.92
N ASP A 43 2.31 7.32 -8.95
CA ASP A 43 2.66 7.43 -7.54
C ASP A 43 2.98 6.05 -6.94
N THR A 44 2.30 4.99 -7.37
CA THR A 44 2.51 3.62 -6.86
C THR A 44 3.51 2.79 -7.66
N GLY A 45 4.00 3.26 -8.81
CA GLY A 45 4.84 2.44 -9.70
C GLY A 45 4.03 1.40 -10.49
N SER A 46 2.77 1.73 -10.80
CA SER A 46 1.82 0.94 -11.60
C SER A 46 1.32 -0.34 -10.93
N LEU A 47 1.18 -0.34 -9.60
CA LEU A 47 0.52 -1.43 -8.89
C LEU A 47 -0.92 -1.63 -9.37
N ASP A 48 -1.34 -2.89 -9.47
CA ASP A 48 -2.71 -3.26 -9.78
C ASP A 48 -3.60 -3.35 -8.52
N GLU A 49 -4.90 -3.55 -8.73
CA GLU A 49 -5.87 -3.66 -7.63
C GLU A 49 -5.57 -4.81 -6.67
N VAL A 50 -5.02 -5.93 -7.16
CA VAL A 50 -4.71 -7.10 -6.33
C VAL A 50 -3.56 -6.76 -5.39
N GLN A 51 -2.49 -6.16 -5.91
CA GLN A 51 -1.34 -5.71 -5.15
C GLN A 51 -1.70 -4.65 -4.11
N ILE A 52 -2.51 -3.66 -4.50
CA ILE A 52 -2.97 -2.60 -3.58
C ILE A 52 -3.88 -3.19 -2.49
N THR A 53 -4.75 -4.14 -2.83
CA THR A 53 -5.60 -4.85 -1.85
C THR A 53 -4.76 -5.63 -0.85
N GLN A 54 -3.71 -6.31 -1.29
CA GLN A 54 -2.78 -7.01 -0.40
C GLN A 54 -2.10 -6.04 0.58
N ILE A 55 -1.58 -4.92 0.08
CA ILE A 55 -0.99 -3.87 0.94
C ILE A 55 -2.00 -3.38 1.98
N GLN A 56 -3.24 -3.09 1.56
CA GLN A 56 -4.30 -2.64 2.47
C GLN A 56 -4.64 -3.69 3.54
N ALA A 57 -4.69 -4.98 3.17
CA ALA A 57 -4.99 -6.07 4.10
C ALA A 57 -3.92 -6.21 5.19
N TYR A 58 -2.64 -6.24 4.81
CA TYR A 58 -1.53 -6.31 5.78
C TYR A 58 -1.45 -5.04 6.64
N LEU A 59 -1.67 -3.86 6.06
CA LEU A 59 -1.72 -2.60 6.82
C LEU A 59 -2.80 -2.64 7.90
N LYS A 60 -3.98 -3.19 7.57
CA LYS A 60 -5.08 -3.33 8.52
C LYS A 60 -4.72 -4.30 9.66
N GLN A 61 -4.17 -5.47 9.32
CA GLN A 61 -3.71 -6.44 10.33
C GLN A 61 -2.69 -5.83 11.30
N LEU A 62 -1.71 -5.07 10.81
CA LEU A 62 -0.69 -4.42 11.65
C LEU A 62 -1.21 -3.23 12.46
N LYS A 63 -2.39 -2.69 12.15
CA LYS A 63 -3.03 -1.60 12.91
C LYS A 63 -4.03 -2.10 13.95
N GLU A 64 -4.56 -3.32 13.77
CA GLU A 64 -5.49 -3.95 14.71
C GLU A 64 -4.77 -4.66 15.89
N VAL A 65 -3.45 -4.84 15.78
CA VAL A 65 -2.56 -5.38 16.82
C VAL A 65 -1.95 -4.25 17.63
#